data_AF-A0A645EI53-F1
#
_entry.id   AF-A0A645EI53-F1
#
_cell.length_a   1.000
_cell.length_b   1.000
_cell.length_c   1.000
_cell.angle_alpha   90.00
_cell.angle_beta   90.00
_cell.angle_gamma   90.00
#
_symmetry.space_group_name_H-M   'P 1'
#
loop_
_entity.id
_entity.type
_entity.pdbx_description
1 polymer ?
#
loop_
_entity_poly.entity_id
_entity_poly.type
_entity_poly.pdbx_seq_one_letter_code
_entity_poly.pdbx_strand_id
1 'polypeptide(L)' 'MISVLGLPLERAKELLAAEGIEVTITEARSKKGVPGGTDARVIRQTQTGEAKLILVYSVFRTEPTEQEA' A
#
# COMPACT_ATOMS: atom_id res chain seq x y z
N MET A 1 12.36 11.75 -7.94
CA MET A 1 11.19 11.26 -7.18
C MET A 1 10.94 9.80 -7.52
N ILE A 2 11.07 8.91 -6.54
CA ILE A 2 10.77 7.48 -6.71
C ILE A 2 9.25 7.29 -6.86
N SER A 3 8.85 6.51 -7.86
CA SER A 3 7.47 6.06 -8.02
C SER A 3 7.31 4.73 -7.28
N VAL A 4 6.43 4.71 -6.28
CA VAL A 4 6.14 3.50 -5.48
C VAL A 4 4.75 2.94 -5.79
N LEU A 5 4.12 3.42 -6.86
CA LEU A 5 2.81 2.94 -7.31
C LEU A 5 2.88 1.46 -7.69
N GLY A 6 1.94 0.66 -7.17
CA GLY A 6 1.88 -0.79 -7.38
C GLY A 6 2.82 -1.61 -6.51
N LEU A 7 3.75 -0.97 -5.77
CA LEU A 7 4.62 -1.66 -4.83
C LEU A 7 3.86 -2.10 -3.56
N PRO A 8 4.34 -3.15 -2.89
CA PRO A 8 3.92 -3.47 -1.54
C PRO A 8 4.12 -2.27 -0.62
N LEU A 9 3.17 -2.04 0.27
CA LEU A 9 3.17 -0.90 1.19
C LEU A 9 4.46 -0.80 2.02
N GLU A 10 4.93 -1.96 2.52
CA GLU A 10 6.16 -2.08 3.30
C GLU A 10 7.37 -1.57 2.50
N ARG A 11 7.56 -2.11 1.30
CA ARG A 11 8.66 -1.75 0.41
C ARG A 11 8.60 -0.28 -0.03
N ALA A 12 7.40 0.24 -0.24
CA ALA A 12 7.19 1.64 -0.57
C ALA A 12 7.65 2.58 0.57
N LYS A 13 7.38 2.22 1.82
CA LYS A 13 7.82 2.98 3.00
C LYS A 13 9.35 2.99 3.10
N GLU A 14 9.99 1.83 2.95
CA GLU A 14 11.45 1.71 3.05
C GLU A 14 12.17 2.59 2.01
N LEU A 15 11.71 2.55 0.75
CA LEU A 15 12.31 3.34 -0.32
C LEU A 15 12.19 4.85 -0.06
N LEU A 16 11.03 5.30 0.40
CA LEU A 16 10.80 6.72 0.67
C LEU A 16 11.49 7.20 1.95
N ALA A 17 11.57 6.34 2.97
CA ALA A 17 12.32 6.63 4.20
C ALA A 17 13.82 6.75 3.92
N ALA A 18 14.37 5.91 3.02
CA ALA A 18 15.77 5.99 2.60
C ALA A 18 16.09 7.31 1.87
N GLU A 19 15.11 7.90 1.17
CA GLU A 19 15.23 9.21 0.53
C GLU A 19 14.98 10.39 1.51
N GLY A 20 14.67 10.11 2.79
CA GLY A 20 14.33 11.13 3.78
C GLY A 20 12.98 11.82 3.53
N ILE A 21 12.07 11.15 2.81
CA ILE A 21 10.75 11.70 2.46
C ILE A 21 9.73 11.31 3.53
N GLU A 22 8.97 12.30 4.01
CA GLU A 22 7.92 12.08 4.99
C GLU A 22 6.66 11.54 4.29
N VAL A 23 6.24 10.34 4.68
CA VAL A 23 5.16 9.61 4.01
C VAL A 23 3.94 9.49 4.90
N THR A 24 2.80 10.02 4.46
CA THR A 24 1.50 9.80 5.08
C THR A 24 0.80 8.63 4.38
N ILE A 25 0.38 7.64 5.17
CA ILE A 25 -0.24 6.42 4.65
C ILE A 25 -1.75 6.51 4.87
N THR A 26 -2.53 6.34 3.81
CA THR A 26 -4.00 6.34 3.86
C THR A 26 -4.54 5.05 3.27
N GLU A 27 -5.39 4.35 4.00
CA GLU A 27 -6.10 3.21 3.45
C GLU A 27 -7.27 3.68 2.56
N ALA A 28 -7.28 3.25 1.30
CA ALA A 28 -8.51 3.35 0.51
C ALA A 28 -9.51 2.32 1.02
N ARG A 29 -10.74 2.77 1.28
CA ARG A 29 -11.87 1.94 1.74
C ARG A 29 -11.93 0.65 0.90
N SER A 30 -11.55 -0.48 1.50
CA SER A 30 -11.58 -1.79 0.83
C SER A 30 -13.00 -2.07 0.34
N LYS A 31 -13.17 -2.21 -0.98
CA LYS A 31 -14.40 -2.77 -1.55
C LYS A 31 -14.47 -4.22 -1.09
N LYS A 32 -15.39 -4.52 -0.15
CA LYS A 32 -15.77 -5.87 0.36
C LYS A 32 -14.75 -6.96 -0.01
N GLY A 33 -13.68 -7.06 0.78
CA GLY A 33 -12.69 -8.12 0.68
C GLY A 33 -13.19 -9.35 1.41
N VAL A 34 -13.43 -10.42 0.65
CA VAL A 34 -13.62 -11.81 1.08
C VAL A 34 -12.54 -12.18 2.14
N PRO A 35 -12.86 -12.99 3.17
CA PRO A 35 -11.96 -13.29 4.28
C PRO A 35 -10.58 -13.81 3.86
N GLY A 36 -9.52 -13.38 4.58
CA GLY A 36 -8.18 -13.97 4.52
C GLY A 36 -7.21 -13.39 3.49
N GLY A 37 -6.75 -12.15 3.65
CA GLY A 37 -5.49 -11.81 2.99
C GLY A 37 -4.97 -10.42 3.24
N THR A 38 -3.68 -10.28 3.01
CA THR A 38 -2.85 -9.26 3.65
C THR A 38 -1.93 -8.59 2.63
N ASP A 39 -2.30 -8.59 1.34
CA ASP A 39 -1.48 -8.01 0.29
C ASP A 39 -1.82 -6.52 0.12
N ALA A 40 -1.16 -5.67 0.90
CA ALA A 40 -1.33 -4.22 0.85
C ALA A 40 -0.46 -3.62 -0.25
N ARG A 41 -1.08 -3.03 -1.28
CA ARG A 41 -0.37 -2.37 -2.38
C ARG A 41 -0.73 -0.91 -2.51
N VAL A 42 0.26 -0.09 -2.85
CA VAL A 42 0.06 1.33 -3.15
C VAL A 42 -0.72 1.45 -4.45
N ILE A 43 -1.89 2.08 -4.40
CA ILE A 43 -2.75 2.34 -5.57
C ILE A 43 -2.72 3.80 -5.99
N ARG A 44 -2.24 4.70 -5.12
CA ARG A 44 -2.10 6.13 -5.42
C ARG A 44 -0.90 6.72 -4.70
N GLN A 45 -0.19 7.59 -5.40
CA GLN A 45 0.87 8.43 -4.85
C GLN A 45 0.51 9.89 -5.13
N THR A 46 0.61 10.75 -4.12
CA THR A 46 0.31 12.19 -4.25
C THR A 46 1.37 13.00 -3.53
N GLN A 47 2.08 13.86 -4.25
CA GLN A 47 3.03 14.77 -3.66
C GLN A 47 2.30 15.98 -3.08
N THR A 48 2.55 16.27 -1.81
CA THR A 48 1.93 17.39 -1.09
C THR A 48 2.92 18.47 -0.68
N GLY A 49 4.22 18.20 -0.81
CA GLY A 49 5.28 19.16 -0.58
C GLY A 49 6.61 18.70 -1.14
N GLU A 50 7.67 19.46 -0.88
CA GLU A 50 9.02 19.20 -1.40
C GLU A 50 9.58 17.86 -0.90
N ALA A 51 9.28 17.49 0.35
CA ALA A 51 9.65 16.20 0.97
C ALA A 51 8.46 15.51 1.65
N LYS A 52 7.23 15.72 1.16
CA LYS A 52 6.01 15.08 1.70
C LYS A 52 5.21 14.37 0.63
N LEU A 53 4.87 13.11 0.90
CA LEU A 53 4.07 12.25 0.04
C LEU A 53 2.90 11.66 0.81
N ILE A 54 1.74 11.61 0.16
CA ILE A 54 0.59 10.81 0.59
C ILE A 54 0.54 9.56 -0.29
N LEU A 55 0.58 8.40 0.35
CA LEU A 55 0.35 7.12 -0.30
C LEU A 55 -1.02 6.59 0.08
N VAL A 56 -1.81 6.26 -0.93
CA VAL A 56 -3.05 5.51 -0.74
C VAL A 56 -2.79 4.07 -1.11
N TYR A 57 -3.07 3.17 -0.18
CA TYR A 57 -2.94 1.73 -0.40
C TYR A 57 -4.30 1.04 -0.34
N SER A 58 -4.38 -0.14 -0.97
CA SER A 58 -5.52 -1.03 -0.87
C SER A 58 -5.02 -2.40 -0.45
N VAL A 59 -5.75 -3.05 0.46
CA VAL A 59 -5.46 -4.42 0.89
C VAL A 59 -6.24 -5.38 0.01
N PHE A 60 -5.54 -6.26 -0.68
CA PHE A 60 -6.08 -7.36 -1.44
C PHE A 60 -6.04 -8.62 -0.57
N ARG A 61 -7.20 -9.22 -0.34
CA ARG A 61 -7.33 -10.45 0.44
C ARG A 61 -7.32 -11.65 -0.50
N THR A 62 -6.25 -12.45 -0.47
CA THR A 62 -6.16 -13.69 -1.26
C THR A 62 -5.47 -14.78 -0.45
N GLU A 63 -6.23 -15.75 0.04
CA GLU A 63 -5.79 -17.12 0.31
C GLU A 63 -6.75 -18.08 -0.41
N PRO A 64 -6.27 -19.23 -0.92
CA PRO A 64 -7.14 -20.31 -1.37
C PRO A 64 -7.83 -20.90 -0.13
N THR A 65 -9.15 -21.06 -0.16
CA THR A 65 -9.84 -21.94 0.78
C THR A 65 -9.39 -23.38 0.54
N GLU A 66 -8.31 -23.80 1.19
CA GLU A 66 -8.10 -25.21 1.51
C GLU A 66 -9.02 -25.56 2.68
N GLN A 67 -10.14 -26.21 2.37
CA GLN A 67 -10.82 -27.27 3.15
C GLN A 67 -12.32 -27.28 2.87
N GLU A 68 -12.82 -28.34 2.24
CA GLU A 68 -13.81 -29.30 2.79
C GLU A 68 -13.54 -30.62 2.00
N ALA A 69 -12.77 -31.58 2.55
CA ALA A 69 -13.18 -32.68 3.44
C ALA A 69 -14.07 -33.74 2.77
#